data_AF-A0A7C7UKN5-F1
#
_entry.id   AF-A0A7C7UKN5-F1
#
_cell.length_a   1.000
_cell.length_b   1.000
_cell.length_c   1.000
_cell.angle_alpha   90.00
_cell.angle_beta   90.00
_cell.angle_gamma   90.00
#
_symmetry.space_group_name_H-M   'P 1'
#
loop_
_entity.id
_entity.type
_entity.pdbx_description
1 polymer ?
#
loop_
_entity_poly.entity_id
_entity_poly.type
_entity_poly.pdbx_seq_one_letter_code
_entity_poly.pdbx_strand_id
1 'polypeptide(L)'
;METRKVQVTGGSSYIVTLPKNWVKSVNLKKNDPLGLIINPDGTLFITPNITDEHTQKTKEFDIEIVNEPSYLFRCLIGSYIAGDTTIKIKSSGKMPSFAGMIARKFTRATIGQEVVEETDRLITIKD
;
A
#
# COMPACT_ATOMS: atom_id res chain seq x y z
N MET A 1 -16.80 3.95 -25.54
CA MET A 1 -17.27 2.92 -24.60
C MET A 1 -17.64 1.70 -25.41
N GLU A 2 -16.91 0.59 -25.26
CA GLU A 2 -17.22 -0.69 -25.91
C GLU A 2 -17.98 -1.55 -24.89
N THR A 3 -19.06 -2.22 -25.31
CA THR A 3 -19.87 -3.08 -24.44
C THR A 3 -19.66 -4.55 -24.79
N ARG A 4 -19.68 -5.40 -23.76
CA ARG A 4 -19.56 -6.86 -23.89
C ARG A 4 -20.73 -7.51 -23.17
N LYS A 5 -21.22 -8.61 -23.73
CA LYS A 5 -22.24 -9.41 -23.08
C LYS A 5 -21.58 -10.32 -22.05
N VAL A 6 -22.25 -10.46 -20.92
CA VAL A 6 -21.93 -11.48 -19.92
C VAL A 6 -22.46 -12.83 -20.45
N GLN A 7 -21.64 -13.87 -20.32
CA GLN A 7 -21.97 -15.25 -20.67
C GLN A 7 -21.98 -16.10 -19.40
N VAL A 8 -22.75 -17.19 -19.40
CA VAL A 8 -22.83 -18.13 -18.27
C VAL A 8 -22.09 -19.40 -18.62
N THR A 9 -21.28 -19.89 -17.68
CA THR A 9 -20.60 -21.19 -17.80
C THR A 9 -20.79 -22.01 -16.53
N GLY A 10 -21.19 -23.28 -16.70
CA GLY A 10 -21.19 -24.25 -15.60
C GLY A 10 -22.13 -23.95 -14.43
N GLY A 11 -23.18 -23.15 -14.64
CA GLY A 11 -24.25 -22.89 -13.67
C GLY A 11 -23.92 -21.93 -12.51
N SER A 12 -22.64 -21.67 -12.23
CA SER A 12 -22.21 -20.82 -11.10
C SER A 12 -21.18 -19.75 -11.46
N SER A 13 -20.75 -19.65 -12.72
CA SER A 13 -19.73 -18.69 -13.15
C SER A 13 -20.17 -17.89 -14.36
N TYR A 14 -19.73 -16.63 -14.41
CA TYR A 14 -19.98 -15.71 -15.50
C TYR A 14 -18.67 -15.33 -16.19
N ILE A 15 -18.73 -15.11 -17.52
CA ILE A 15 -17.57 -14.75 -18.34
C ILE A 15 -17.87 -13.46 -19.11
N VAL A 16 -16.87 -12.60 -19.25
CA VAL A 16 -16.87 -11.46 -20.17
C VAL A 16 -15.62 -11.53 -21.06
N THR A 17 -15.78 -11.19 -22.33
CA THR A 17 -14.65 -11.15 -23.29
C THR A 17 -13.86 -9.86 -23.13
N LEU A 18 -12.54 -9.96 -23.00
CA LEU A 18 -11.66 -8.81 -22.83
C LEU A 18 -11.44 -8.07 -24.18
N PRO A 19 -11.34 -6.72 -24.19
CA PRO A 19 -11.01 -5.98 -25.40
C PRO A 19 -9.64 -6.36 -25.97
N LYS A 20 -9.60 -6.77 -27.25
CA LYS A 20 -8.38 -7.27 -27.91
C LYS A 20 -7.22 -6.26 -27.86
N ASN A 21 -7.52 -4.97 -28.03
CA ASN A 21 -6.50 -3.92 -28.02
C ASN A 21 -5.88 -3.75 -26.62
N TRP A 22 -6.70 -3.87 -25.57
CA TRP A 22 -6.23 -3.80 -24.19
C TRP A 22 -5.35 -5.00 -23.83
N VAL A 23 -5.79 -6.23 -24.17
CA VAL A 23 -5.00 -7.46 -23.98
C VAL A 23 -3.61 -7.32 -24.59
N LYS A 24 -3.53 -6.77 -25.81
CA LYS A 24 -2.25 -6.51 -26.49
C LYS A 24 -1.42 -5.42 -25.82
N SER A 25 -2.03 -4.32 -25.39
CA SER A 25 -1.30 -3.20 -24.79
C SER A 25 -0.63 -3.57 -23.46
N VAL A 26 -1.18 -4.54 -22.74
CA VAL A 26 -0.60 -5.05 -21.49
C VAL A 26 0.09 -6.41 -21.65
N ASN A 27 0.30 -6.88 -22.89
CA ASN A 27 0.98 -8.13 -23.23
C ASN A 27 0.43 -9.38 -22.50
N LEU A 28 -0.88 -9.42 -22.26
CA LEU A 28 -1.55 -10.54 -21.63
C LEU A 28 -1.57 -11.77 -22.54
N LYS A 29 -1.21 -12.93 -21.99
CA LYS A 29 -1.18 -14.23 -22.65
C LYS A 29 -2.30 -15.13 -22.15
N LYS A 30 -2.51 -16.22 -22.88
CA LYS A 30 -3.45 -17.26 -22.47
C LYS A 30 -3.05 -17.80 -21.10
N ASN A 31 -4.02 -17.91 -20.20
CA ASN A 31 -3.88 -18.37 -18.81
C ASN A 31 -3.12 -17.41 -17.88
N ASP A 32 -2.77 -16.21 -18.32
CA ASP A 32 -2.30 -15.19 -17.38
C ASP A 32 -3.44 -14.85 -16.41
N PRO A 33 -3.18 -14.80 -15.09
CA PRO A 33 -4.22 -14.44 -14.14
C PRO A 33 -4.56 -12.94 -14.27
N LEU A 34 -5.70 -12.54 -13.72
CA LEU A 34 -6.13 -11.15 -13.66
C LEU A 34 -6.68 -10.86 -12.27
N GLY A 35 -6.32 -9.71 -11.72
CA GLY A 35 -6.93 -9.19 -10.50
C GLY A 35 -8.33 -8.64 -10.79
N LEU A 36 -9.27 -8.96 -9.91
CA LEU A 36 -10.65 -8.44 -9.93
C LEU A 36 -10.90 -7.67 -8.64
N ILE A 37 -11.23 -6.38 -8.74
CA ILE A 37 -11.51 -5.51 -7.60
C ILE A 37 -12.94 -5.01 -7.71
N ILE A 38 -13.76 -5.33 -6.71
CA ILE A 38 -15.15 -4.89 -6.61
C ILE A 38 -15.19 -3.67 -5.70
N ASN A 39 -15.61 -2.54 -6.23
CA ASN A 39 -15.79 -1.32 -5.44
C ASN A 39 -17.18 -1.27 -4.79
N PRO A 40 -17.35 -0.51 -3.69
CA PRO A 40 -18.64 -0.33 -3.03
C PRO A 40 -19.75 0.28 -3.91
N ASP A 41 -19.37 1.02 -4.95
CA ASP A 41 -20.30 1.60 -5.94
C ASP A 41 -20.80 0.58 -6.99
N GLY A 42 -20.33 -0.67 -6.92
CA GLY A 42 -20.66 -1.73 -7.87
C GLY A 42 -19.75 -1.77 -9.10
N THR A 43 -18.76 -0.89 -9.20
CA THR A 43 -17.77 -0.92 -10.29
C THR A 43 -16.82 -2.11 -10.14
N LEU A 44 -16.58 -2.84 -11.24
CA LEU A 44 -15.60 -3.93 -11.31
C LEU A 44 -14.36 -3.47 -12.08
N PHE A 45 -13.21 -3.43 -11.41
CA PHE A 45 -11.91 -3.21 -12.04
C PHE A 45 -11.23 -4.54 -12.37
N ILE A 46 -10.66 -4.63 -13.58
CA ILE A 46 -9.87 -5.75 -14.05
C ILE A 46 -8.45 -5.24 -14.28
N THR A 47 -7.45 -5.91 -13.69
CA THR A 47 -6.05 -5.47 -13.78
C THR A 47 -5.10 -6.64 -14.06
N PRO A 48 -4.10 -6.46 -14.95
CA PRO A 48 -2.99 -7.41 -15.13
C PRO A 48 -1.96 -7.30 -14.01
N ASN A 49 -2.09 -6.33 -13.11
CA ASN A 49 -1.24 -6.19 -11.93
C ASN A 49 -1.82 -7.05 -10.81
N ILE A 50 -1.38 -8.30 -10.79
CA ILE A 50 -1.82 -9.38 -9.88
C ILE A 50 -0.86 -9.52 -8.71
N THR A 51 0.09 -8.59 -8.57
CA THR A 51 0.98 -8.59 -7.41
C THR A 51 0.08 -8.48 -6.19
N ASP A 52 0.04 -9.56 -5.41
CA ASP A 52 -0.63 -9.67 -4.10
C ASP A 52 0.05 -8.71 -3.13
N GLU A 53 -0.14 -7.42 -3.33
CA GLU A 53 0.32 -6.44 -2.39
C GLU A 53 -0.69 -5.26 -2.53
N HIS A 54 -1.48 -4.89 -1.52
CA HIS A 54 -0.93 -4.14 -0.39
C HIS A 54 0.56 -3.90 -0.56
N THR A 55 0.98 -3.24 -1.67
CA THR A 55 2.40 -2.98 -1.96
C THR A 55 2.91 -2.43 -0.67
N GLN A 56 3.76 -3.20 0.04
CA GLN A 56 4.14 -2.82 1.39
C GLN A 56 5.05 -1.62 1.19
N LYS A 57 4.41 -0.47 1.03
CA LYS A 57 5.05 0.77 0.63
C LYS A 57 5.83 1.18 1.84
N THR A 58 7.10 0.78 1.81
CA THR A 58 8.01 1.00 2.90
C THR A 58 8.59 2.38 2.71
N LYS A 59 8.18 3.30 3.58
CA LYS A 59 8.80 4.62 3.66
C LYS A 59 9.92 4.59 4.69
N GLU A 60 11.09 5.08 4.32
CA GLU A 60 12.22 5.18 5.23
C GLU A 60 12.55 6.65 5.49
N PHE A 61 12.77 6.98 6.77
CA PHE A 61 13.22 8.27 7.24
C PHE A 61 14.57 8.10 7.93
N ASP A 62 15.52 8.92 7.53
CA ASP A 62 16.81 9.07 8.19
C ASP A 62 16.64 10.17 9.27
N ILE A 63 16.87 9.83 10.53
CA ILE A 63 16.65 10.75 11.66
C ILE A 63 17.68 11.88 11.69
N GLU A 64 18.85 11.68 11.09
CA GLU A 64 19.87 12.71 10.94
C GLU A 64 19.40 13.82 9.96
N ILE A 65 18.57 13.47 8.98
CA ILE A 65 17.90 14.41 8.06
C ILE A 65 16.62 14.98 8.69
N VAL A 66 15.79 14.13 9.32
CA VAL A 66 14.48 14.49 9.90
C VAL A 66 14.62 14.70 11.41
N ASN A 67 15.55 15.57 11.81
CA ASN A 67 16.03 15.69 13.19
C ASN A 67 15.16 16.57 14.11
N GLU A 68 14.09 17.19 13.58
CA GLU A 68 13.16 18.02 14.33
C GLU A 68 11.86 17.26 14.68
N PRO A 69 11.44 17.18 15.96
CA PRO A 69 10.28 16.38 16.38
C PRO A 69 8.98 16.72 15.65
N SER A 70 8.73 18.02 15.43
CA SER A 70 7.53 18.50 14.72
C SER A 70 7.58 18.15 13.23
N TYR A 71 8.78 18.16 12.63
CA TYR A 71 8.96 17.81 11.23
C TYR A 71 8.80 16.30 11.03
N LEU A 72 9.40 15.47 11.90
CA LEU A 72 9.21 14.02 11.89
C LEU A 72 7.73 13.65 11.99
N PHE A 73 6.98 14.26 12.91
CA PHE A 73 5.55 13.98 13.04
C PHE A 73 4.78 14.29 11.74
N ARG A 74 5.09 15.40 11.06
CA ARG A 74 4.48 15.75 9.77
C ARG A 74 4.86 14.76 8.67
N CYS A 75 6.09 14.27 8.65
CA CYS A 75 6.54 13.23 7.71
C CYS A 75 5.78 11.91 7.91
N LEU A 76 5.57 11.48 9.16
CA LEU A 76 4.81 10.28 9.47
C LEU A 76 3.34 10.41 9.01
N ILE A 77 2.70 11.54 9.31
CA ILE A 77 1.34 11.83 8.81
C ILE A 77 1.28 11.85 7.28
N GLY A 78 2.28 12.45 6.62
CA GLY A 78 2.36 12.46 5.16
C GLY A 78 2.45 11.05 4.57
N SER A 79 3.21 10.16 5.20
CA SER A 79 3.36 8.75 4.77
C SER A 79 2.05 7.98 4.94
N TYR A 80 1.37 8.19 6.08
CA TYR A 80 0.04 7.63 6.33
C TYR A 80 -0.98 8.05 5.27
N ILE A 81 -1.03 9.35 4.93
CA ILE A 81 -1.92 9.87 3.88
C ILE A 81 -1.54 9.32 2.50
N ALA A 82 -0.26 9.08 2.23
CA ALA A 82 0.23 8.49 0.98
C ALA A 82 -0.09 6.98 0.85
N GLY A 83 -0.58 6.34 1.92
CA GLY A 83 -0.89 4.92 1.96
C GLY A 83 0.35 4.03 2.11
N ASP A 84 1.40 4.52 2.77
CA ASP A 84 2.56 3.72 3.14
C ASP A 84 2.18 2.77 4.29
N THR A 85 2.26 1.45 4.07
CA THR A 85 1.86 0.41 5.04
C THR A 85 3.00 0.02 5.99
N THR A 86 4.22 0.50 5.74
CA THR A 86 5.36 0.30 6.63
C THR A 86 6.19 1.57 6.66
N ILE A 87 6.44 2.09 7.85
CA ILE A 87 7.26 3.28 8.05
C ILE A 87 8.45 2.92 8.92
N LYS A 88 9.66 3.20 8.45
CA LYS A 88 10.91 2.94 9.16
C LYS A 88 11.62 4.24 9.48
N ILE A 89 11.97 4.44 10.74
CA ILE A 89 12.81 5.54 11.21
C ILE A 89 14.18 4.95 11.53
N LYS A 90 15.20 5.32 10.76
CA LYS A 90 16.56 4.81 10.87
C LYS A 90 17.48 5.86 11.49
N SER A 91 18.47 5.40 12.24
CA SER A 91 19.61 6.20 12.69
C SER A 91 20.92 5.46 12.39
N SER A 92 21.92 6.21 11.96
CA SER A 92 23.31 5.76 11.86
C SER A 92 23.95 5.58 13.25
N GLY A 93 23.50 6.37 14.23
CA GLY A 93 23.98 6.41 15.60
C GLY A 93 22.97 5.87 16.62
N LYS A 94 22.95 6.46 17.81
CA LYS A 94 21.94 6.17 18.83
C LYS A 94 20.67 6.96 18.52
N MET A 95 19.54 6.28 18.47
CA MET A 95 18.24 6.88 18.21
C MET A 95 17.94 7.97 19.26
N PRO A 96 17.60 9.21 18.83
CA PRO A 96 17.16 10.26 19.73
C PRO A 96 15.91 9.87 20.51
N SER A 97 15.85 10.25 21.79
CA SER A 97 14.72 9.91 22.68
C SER A 97 13.38 10.44 22.18
N PHE A 98 13.38 11.53 21.41
CA PHE A 98 12.15 12.09 20.84
C PHE A 98 11.54 11.18 19.76
N ALA A 99 12.33 10.39 19.04
CA ALA A 99 11.84 9.61 17.90
C ALA A 99 10.78 8.59 18.33
N GLY A 100 11.04 7.84 19.42
CA GLY A 100 10.05 6.93 20.01
C GLY A 100 8.82 7.64 20.56
N MET A 101 8.98 8.84 21.15
CA MET A 101 7.84 9.66 21.60
C MET A 101 6.95 10.09 20.44
N ILE A 102 7.56 10.52 19.33
CA ILE A 102 6.86 10.94 18.11
C ILE A 102 6.20 9.76 17.41
N ALA A 103 6.86 8.60 17.31
CA ALA A 103 6.27 7.37 16.79
C ALA A 103 5.01 6.97 17.58
N ARG A 104 5.08 6.96 18.91
CA ARG A 104 3.91 6.68 19.77
C ARG A 104 2.82 7.76 19.68
N LYS A 105 3.19 9.03 19.45
CA LYS A 105 2.22 10.10 19.22
C LYS A 105 1.51 9.90 17.88
N PHE A 106 2.23 9.46 16.86
CA PHE A 106 1.68 9.14 15.55
C PHE A 106 0.69 7.98 15.62
N THR A 107 1.06 6.84 16.23
CA THR A 107 0.16 5.69 16.33
C THR A 107 -1.14 6.00 17.06
N ARG A 108 -1.13 6.88 18.07
CA ARG A 108 -2.36 7.35 18.74
C ARG A 108 -3.21 8.32 17.89
N ALA A 109 -2.63 8.95 16.88
CA ALA A 109 -3.30 9.92 16.02
C ALA A 109 -3.86 9.31 14.74
N THR A 110 -3.54 8.05 14.44
CA THR A 110 -3.91 7.32 13.23
C THR A 110 -4.62 6.02 13.56
N ILE A 111 -5.39 5.48 12.63
CA ILE A 111 -6.08 4.20 12.80
C ILE A 111 -5.19 3.07 12.29
N GLY A 112 -5.10 1.97 13.05
CA GLY A 112 -4.42 0.74 12.64
C GLY A 112 -2.89 0.72 12.78
N GLN A 113 -2.24 1.88 12.97
CA GLN A 113 -0.78 1.95 13.01
C GLN A 113 -0.22 1.52 14.37
N GLU A 114 0.75 0.62 14.39
CA GLU A 114 1.43 0.11 15.59
C GLU A 114 2.95 0.09 15.43
N VAL A 115 3.68 0.36 16.53
CA VAL A 115 5.14 0.18 16.57
C VAL A 115 5.42 -1.31 16.78
N VAL A 116 5.99 -1.97 15.76
CA VAL A 116 6.28 -3.42 15.79
C VAL A 116 7.73 -3.74 16.13
N GLU A 117 8.61 -2.75 16.01
CA GLU A 117 10.04 -2.88 16.34
C GLU A 117 10.57 -1.54 16.84
N GLU A 118 11.31 -1.55 17.94
CA GLU A 118 12.01 -0.38 18.48
C GLU A 118 13.36 -0.85 19.03
N THR A 119 14.43 -0.39 18.41
CA THR A 119 15.82 -0.65 18.78
C THR A 119 16.59 0.67 18.91
N ASP A 120 17.84 0.60 19.32
CA ASP A 120 18.72 1.78 19.39
C ASP A 120 18.99 2.45 18.03
N ARG A 121 18.62 1.82 16.90
CA ARG A 121 18.91 2.32 15.54
C ARG A 121 17.73 2.29 14.57
N LEU A 122 16.62 1.66 14.94
CA LEU A 122 15.48 1.45 14.06
C LEU A 122 14.18 1.48 14.86
N ILE A 123 13.19 2.21 14.35
CA ILE A 123 11.79 2.09 14.75
C ILE A 123 11.00 1.70 13.50
N THR A 124 10.21 0.63 13.60
CA THR A 124 9.33 0.15 12.51
C THR A 124 7.87 0.30 12.96
N ILE A 125 7.06 0.93 12.11
CA ILE A 125 5.62 1.11 12.29
C ILE A 125 4.89 0.40 11.14
N LYS A 126 3.80 -0.31 11.41
CA LYS A 126 2.97 -1.01 10.43
C LYS A 126 1.48 -0.87 10.72
N ASP A 127 0.63 -0.99 9.70
CA ASP A 127 -0.84 -1.16 9.82
C ASP A 127 -1.30 -2.62 9.96
#